data_AF-T1AWA1-F1
#
_entry.id   AF-T1AWA1-F1
#
_cell.length_a   1.000
_cell.length_b   1.000
_cell.length_c   1.000
_cell.angle_alpha   90.00
_cell.angle_beta   90.00
_cell.angle_gamma   90.00
#
_symmetry.space_group_name_H-M   'P 1'
#
loop_
_entity.id
_entity.type
_entity.pdbx_description
1 polymer ?
#
loop_
_entity_poly.entity_id
_entity_poly.type
_entity_poly.pdbx_seq_one_letter_code
_entity_poly.pdbx_strand_id
1 'polypeptide(L)'
;MRKPKSKVLKVRVVGPLAPFAAAFKAELEAVGYTPLTTVNEMRMVGNLSRWLEREALTASDLNWESIEEFLHARRVAGYVSPPSRLALGSLLGVLIAAGMVQPAEPAGPTSETEALFVSFRT
;
A
#
# COMPACT_ATOMS: atom_id res chain seq x y z
N MET A 1 -6.05 -3.78 29.31
CA MET A 1 -5.23 -3.51 28.11
C MET A 1 -4.16 -2.47 28.44
N ARG A 2 -2.88 -2.79 28.22
CA ARG A 2 -1.76 -1.87 28.50
C ARG A 2 -1.69 -0.83 27.39
N LYS A 3 -1.89 0.46 27.70
CA LYS A 3 -1.72 1.55 26.72
C LYS A 3 -0.25 1.55 26.24
N PRO A 4 0.02 1.47 24.93
CA PRO A 4 1.38 1.55 24.43
C PRO A 4 1.97 2.93 24.76
N LYS A 5 3.21 2.93 25.28
CA LYS A 5 3.92 4.11 25.80
C LYS A 5 4.73 4.87 24.73
N SER A 6 4.62 4.51 23.45
CA SER A 6 5.34 5.19 22.38
C SER A 6 4.45 6.25 21.73
N LYS A 7 4.98 7.47 21.62
CA LYS A 7 4.39 8.54 20.81
C LYS A 7 4.54 8.13 19.35
N VAL A 8 3.51 7.51 18.78
CA VAL A 8 3.53 7.10 17.37
C VAL A 8 3.67 8.38 16.54
N LEU A 9 4.84 8.58 15.92
CA LEU A 9 5.03 9.66 14.97
C LEU A 9 4.01 9.47 13.84
N LYS A 10 3.14 10.47 13.65
CA LYS A 10 2.13 10.44 12.59
C LYS A 10 2.87 10.44 11.24
N VAL A 11 2.65 9.41 10.45
CA VAL A 11 3.21 9.33 9.11
C VAL A 11 2.51 10.36 8.22
N ARG A 12 3.30 11.22 7.57
CA ARG A 12 2.80 12.19 6.60
C ARG A 12 3.19 11.73 5.20
N VAL A 13 2.20 11.40 4.40
CA VAL A 13 2.36 11.18 2.95
C VAL A 13 2.30 12.56 2.27
N VAL A 14 3.23 12.80 1.36
CA VAL A 14 3.31 14.01 0.54
C VAL A 14 3.42 13.58 -0.92
N GLY A 15 3.04 14.45 -1.85
CA GLY A 15 3.09 14.16 -3.29
C GLY A 15 1.83 13.50 -3.84
N PRO A 16 1.94 12.79 -4.98
CA PRO A 16 0.81 12.28 -5.75
C PRO A 16 -0.17 11.42 -4.95
N LEU A 17 0.30 10.68 -3.94
CA LEU A 17 -0.57 9.82 -3.13
C LEU A 17 -1.12 10.49 -1.86
N ALA A 18 -0.74 11.73 -1.57
CA ALA A 18 -1.17 12.44 -0.37
C ALA A 18 -2.71 12.56 -0.24
N PRO A 19 -3.49 12.85 -1.31
CA PRO A 19 -4.94 12.94 -1.22
C PRO A 19 -5.62 11.62 -0.80
N PHE A 20 -5.00 10.48 -1.12
CA PHE A 20 -5.58 9.15 -0.90
C PHE A 20 -5.14 8.50 0.41
N ALA A 21 -4.14 9.08 1.08
CA ALA A 21 -3.53 8.52 2.27
C ALA A 21 -4.53 8.27 3.42
N ALA A 22 -5.53 9.13 3.58
CA ALA A 22 -6.57 8.97 4.60
C ALA A 22 -7.51 7.80 4.28
N ALA A 23 -7.97 7.70 3.03
CA ALA A 23 -8.82 6.60 2.56
C ALA A 23 -8.09 5.26 2.65
N PHE A 24 -6.83 5.22 2.23
CA PHE A 24 -5.99 4.04 2.37
C PHE A 24 -5.82 3.59 3.83
N LYS A 25 -5.59 4.52 4.75
CA LYS A 25 -5.51 4.20 6.18
C LYS A 25 -6.81 3.57 6.70
N ALA A 26 -7.96 4.12 6.30
CA ALA A 26 -9.26 3.61 6.70
C ALA A 26 -9.51 2.20 6.14
N GLU A 27 -9.09 1.95 4.89
CA GLU A 27 -9.20 0.63 4.26
C GLU A 27 -8.37 -0.43 5.00
N LEU A 28 -7.12 -0.12 5.35
CA LEU A 28 -6.29 -1.03 6.14
C LEU A 28 -6.94 -1.38 7.49
N GLU A 29 -7.51 -0.39 8.17
CA GLU A 29 -8.23 -0.59 9.43
C GLU A 29 -9.48 -1.46 9.25
N ALA A 30 -10.23 -1.27 8.16
CA ALA A 30 -11.42 -2.05 7.84
C ALA A 30 -11.09 -3.53 7.52
N VAL A 31 -9.96 -3.78 6.86
CA VAL A 31 -9.47 -5.14 6.55
C VAL A 31 -8.78 -5.80 7.76
N GLY A 32 -8.68 -5.11 8.90
CA GLY A 32 -8.22 -5.67 10.17
C GLY A 32 -6.72 -5.54 10.43
N TYR A 33 -6.01 -4.66 9.74
CA TYR A 33 -4.60 -4.40 10.02
C TYR A 33 -4.43 -3.81 11.43
N THR A 34 -3.40 -4.29 12.15
CA THR A 34 -3.06 -3.74 13.46
C THR A 34 -2.54 -2.31 13.32
N PRO A 35 -2.67 -1.44 14.34
CA PRO A 35 -2.16 -0.07 14.28
C PRO A 35 -0.67 0.03 13.92
N LEU A 36 0.14 -0.93 14.39
CA LEU A 36 1.57 -0.97 14.08
C LEU A 36 1.81 -1.28 12.60
N THR A 37 1.10 -2.28 12.06
CA THR A 37 1.18 -2.63 10.64
C THR A 37 0.70 -1.48 9.76
N THR A 38 -0.42 -0.83 10.11
CA THR A 38 -0.93 0.34 9.40
C THR A 38 0.10 1.47 9.33
N VAL A 39 0.83 1.74 10.42
CA VAL A 39 1.90 2.75 10.42
C VAL A 39 3.03 2.38 9.45
N ASN A 40 3.42 1.10 9.38
CA ASN A 40 4.45 0.64 8.46
C ASN A 40 4.00 0.75 7.00
N GLU A 41 2.76 0.37 6.69
CA GLU A 41 2.19 0.52 5.35
C GLU A 41 2.06 1.98 4.94
N MET A 42 1.67 2.88 5.86
CA MET A 42 1.65 4.32 5.58
C MET A 42 3.05 4.88 5.28
N ARG A 43 4.11 4.36 5.91
CA ARG A 43 5.50 4.75 5.58
C ARG A 43 5.90 4.24 4.20
N MET A 44 5.46 3.04 3.85
CA MET A 44 5.64 2.48 2.52
C MET A 44 4.98 3.36 1.46
N VAL A 45 3.72 3.77 1.66
CA VAL A 45 3.02 4.68 0.74
C VAL A 45 3.71 6.04 0.66
N GLY A 46 4.26 6.55 1.77
CA GLY A 46 5.08 7.76 1.75
C GLY A 46 6.33 7.63 0.89
N ASN A 47 6.99 6.46 0.90
CA ASN A 47 8.14 6.19 0.04
C ASN A 47 7.73 6.03 -1.43
N LEU A 48 6.61 5.35 -1.70
CA LEU A 48 6.07 5.18 -3.04
C LEU A 48 5.71 6.54 -3.65
N SER A 49 5.02 7.39 -2.90
CA SER A 49 4.63 8.74 -3.36
C SER A 49 5.84 9.58 -3.76
N ARG A 50 6.93 9.52 -2.98
CA ARG A 50 8.19 10.20 -3.34
C ARG A 50 8.90 9.59 -4.54
N TRP A 51 8.77 8.27 -4.72
CA TRP A 51 9.32 7.60 -5.90
C TRP A 51 8.56 8.03 -7.16
N LEU A 52 7.23 8.08 -7.11
CA LEU A 52 6.40 8.61 -8.20
C LEU A 52 6.81 10.04 -8.59
N GLU A 53 7.01 10.93 -7.60
CA GLU A 53 7.50 12.29 -7.88
C GLU A 53 8.85 12.31 -8.61
N ARG A 54 9.77 11.40 -8.28
CA ARG A 54 11.10 11.30 -8.90
C ARG A 54 11.02 10.78 -10.33
N GLU A 55 10.14 9.82 -10.59
CA GLU A 55 9.89 9.26 -11.91
C GLU A 55 8.91 10.10 -12.75
N ALA A 56 8.46 11.26 -12.22
CA ALA A 56 7.45 12.13 -12.83
C ALA A 56 6.10 11.43 -13.12
N LEU A 57 5.76 10.44 -12.29
CA LEU A 57 4.51 9.69 -12.34
C LEU A 57 3.47 10.29 -11.39
N THR A 58 2.20 10.10 -11.72
CA THR A 58 1.04 10.52 -10.93
C THR A 58 0.38 9.33 -10.24
N ALA A 59 -0.65 9.60 -9.44
CA ALA A 59 -1.46 8.54 -8.84
C ALA A 59 -2.22 7.71 -9.89
N SER A 60 -2.50 8.29 -11.07
CA SER A 60 -3.22 7.62 -12.16
C SER A 60 -2.34 6.64 -12.95
N ASP A 61 -1.03 6.84 -12.92
CA ASP A 61 -0.06 5.96 -13.57
C ASP A 61 0.26 4.72 -12.70
N LEU A 62 -0.32 4.65 -11.50
CA LEU A 62 -0.09 3.55 -10.59
C LEU A 62 -0.85 2.30 -11.04
N ASN A 63 -0.12 1.21 -11.26
CA ASN A 63 -0.63 -0.11 -11.58
C ASN A 63 0.34 -1.16 -10.99
N TRP A 64 0.10 -2.45 -11.27
CA TRP A 64 1.00 -3.48 -10.74
C TRP A 64 2.41 -3.44 -11.30
N GLU A 65 2.58 -3.01 -12.55
CA GLU A 65 3.88 -2.90 -13.21
C GLU A 65 4.73 -1.79 -12.56
N SER A 66 4.18 -0.58 -12.42
CA SER A 66 4.89 0.54 -11.76
C SER A 66 5.13 0.27 -10.27
N ILE A 67 4.28 -0.51 -9.60
CA ILE A 67 4.57 -0.98 -8.24
C ILE A 67 5.76 -1.95 -8.24
N GLU A 68 5.83 -2.91 -9.17
CA GLU A 68 6.98 -3.84 -9.24
C GLU A 68 8.30 -3.11 -9.58
N GLU A 69 8.26 -2.05 -10.39
CA GLU A 69 9.39 -1.15 -10.62
C GLU A 69 9.84 -0.45 -9.34
N PHE A 70 8.89 0.10 -8.56
CA PHE A 70 9.19 0.66 -7.24
C PHE A 70 9.82 -0.38 -6.31
N LEU A 71 9.28 -1.61 -6.28
CA LEU A 71 9.84 -2.70 -5.47
C LEU A 71 11.25 -3.07 -5.93
N HIS A 72 11.51 -3.06 -7.23
CA HIS A 72 12.85 -3.26 -7.77
C HIS A 72 13.81 -2.15 -7.31
N ALA A 73 13.42 -0.88 -7.44
CA ALA A 73 14.23 0.26 -7.00
C ALA A 73 14.57 0.17 -5.49
N ARG A 74 13.60 -0.27 -4.66
CA ARG A 74 13.84 -0.53 -3.23
C ARG A 74 14.83 -1.67 -2.99
N ARG A 75 14.74 -2.77 -3.74
CA ARG A 75 15.69 -3.90 -3.63
C ARG A 75 17.11 -3.45 -3.97
N VAL A 76 17.27 -2.67 -5.04
CA VAL A 76 18.57 -2.09 -5.44
C VAL A 76 19.11 -1.14 -4.37
N ALA A 77 18.24 -0.39 -3.69
CA ALA A 77 18.61 0.48 -2.58
C ALA A 77 18.88 -0.26 -1.24
N GLY A 78 18.85 -1.60 -1.22
CA GLY A 78 19.21 -2.42 -0.06
C GLY A 78 18.09 -2.68 0.94
N TYR A 79 16.82 -2.43 0.60
CA TYR A 79 15.70 -2.78 1.47
C TYR A 79 15.43 -4.29 1.42
N VAL A 80 15.44 -4.93 2.60
CA VAL A 80 15.33 -6.40 2.73
C VAL A 80 13.91 -6.94 2.90
N SER A 81 12.96 -6.10 3.32
CA SER A 81 11.58 -6.52 3.59
C SER A 81 10.64 -6.00 2.50
N PRO A 82 9.97 -6.90 1.75
CA PRO A 82 8.94 -6.50 0.80
C PRO A 82 7.68 -6.05 1.56
N PRO A 83 6.95 -5.05 1.04
CA PRO A 83 5.69 -4.62 1.62
C PRO A 83 4.57 -5.64 1.38
N SER A 84 3.47 -5.51 2.11
CA SER A 84 2.31 -6.39 1.96
C SER A 84 1.67 -6.22 0.59
N ARG A 85 1.58 -7.31 -0.19
CA ARG A 85 0.82 -7.31 -1.46
C ARG A 85 -0.65 -6.97 -1.26
N LEU A 86 -1.25 -7.43 -0.16
CA LEU A 86 -2.63 -7.10 0.19
C LEU A 86 -2.78 -5.59 0.44
N ALA A 87 -1.83 -4.97 1.15
CA ALA A 87 -1.87 -3.52 1.38
C ALA A 87 -1.70 -2.74 0.07
N LEU A 88 -0.82 -3.19 -0.83
CA LEU A 88 -0.67 -2.58 -2.15
C LEU A 88 -1.94 -2.77 -3.02
N GLY A 89 -2.62 -3.92 -2.91
CA GLY A 89 -3.93 -4.15 -3.52
C GLY A 89 -5.00 -3.21 -2.96
N SER A 90 -5.06 -3.02 -1.64
CA SER A 90 -5.95 -2.04 -1.01
C SER A 90 -5.67 -0.61 -1.48
N LEU A 91 -4.41 -0.24 -1.71
CA LEU A 91 -4.06 1.07 -2.28
C LEU A 91 -4.61 1.23 -3.70
N LEU A 92 -4.42 0.23 -4.56
CA LEU A 92 -4.98 0.24 -5.92
C LEU A 92 -6.51 0.30 -5.88
N GLY A 93 -7.17 -0.43 -4.97
CA GLY A 93 -8.61 -0.37 -4.76
C GLY A 93 -9.09 1.04 -4.40
N VAL A 94 -8.37 1.74 -3.51
CA VAL A 94 -8.67 3.14 -3.16
C VAL A 94 -8.52 4.07 -4.37
N LEU A 95 -7.50 3.88 -5.20
CA LEU A 95 -7.28 4.70 -6.39
C LEU A 95 -8.32 4.43 -7.49
N ILE A 96 -8.72 3.17 -7.67
CA ILE A 96 -9.82 2.79 -8.57
C ILE A 96 -11.12 3.42 -8.11
N ALA A 97 -11.45 3.32 -6.81
CA ALA A 97 -12.65 3.93 -6.24
C ALA A 97 -12.66 5.46 -6.37
N ALA A 98 -11.47 6.09 -6.38
CA ALA A 98 -11.31 7.51 -6.63
C ALA A 98 -11.28 7.90 -8.12
N GLY A 99 -11.40 6.94 -9.04
CA GLY A 99 -11.37 7.14 -10.49
C GLY A 99 -9.99 7.50 -11.04
N MET A 100 -8.91 7.27 -10.27
CA MET A 100 -7.55 7.60 -10.67
C MET A 100 -6.94 6.53 -11.58
N VAL A 101 -7.21 5.27 -11.27
CA VAL A 101 -6.67 4.11 -11.97
C VAL A 101 -7.83 3.37 -12.62
N GLN A 102 -7.68 3.04 -13.91
CA GLN A 102 -8.65 2.16 -14.58
C GLN A 102 -8.46 0.73 -14.05
N PRO A 103 -9.53 0.01 -13.70
CA PRO A 103 -9.41 -1.40 -13.32
C PRO A 103 -8.72 -2.15 -14.46
N ALA A 104 -7.63 -2.86 -14.16
CA ALA A 104 -7.13 -3.85 -15.10
C ALA A 104 -8.24 -4.88 -15.32
N GLU A 105 -8.52 -5.23 -16.58
CA GLU A 105 -9.42 -6.34 -16.87
C GLU A 105 -8.95 -7.57 -16.07
N PRO A 106 -9.86 -8.31 -15.43
CA PRO A 106 -9.48 -9.42 -14.57
C PRO A 106 -8.74 -10.48 -15.38
N ALA A 107 -7.41 -10.46 -15.34
CA ALA A 107 -6.62 -11.63 -15.65
C ALA A 107 -7.05 -12.73 -14.67
N GLY A 108 -7.40 -13.90 -15.21
CA GLY A 108 -8.00 -15.01 -14.47
C GLY A 108 -7.25 -15.38 -13.17
N PRO A 109 -7.88 -16.21 -12.31
CA PRO A 109 -7.47 -16.43 -10.93
C PRO A 109 -5.98 -16.79 -10.83
N THR A 110 -5.19 -15.85 -10.32
CA THR A 110 -3.76 -16.04 -10.14
C THR A 110 -3.51 -16.68 -8.78
N SER A 111 -3.39 -18.01 -8.82
CA SER A 111 -2.65 -18.86 -7.88
C SER A 111 -3.23 -19.08 -6.48
N GLU A 112 -3.29 -20.37 -6.16
CA GLU A 112 -3.71 -21.11 -4.95
C GLU A 112 -3.22 -20.60 -3.58
N THR A 113 -2.44 -19.53 -3.52
CA THR A 113 -1.89 -18.97 -2.28
C THR A 113 -2.82 -17.95 -1.60
N GLU A 114 -3.89 -17.51 -2.26
CA GLU A 114 -4.93 -16.65 -1.67
C GLU A 114 -5.84 -17.36 -0.64
N ALA A 115 -5.82 -18.70 -0.57
CA ALA A 115 -6.60 -19.45 0.40
C ALA A 115 -6.05 -19.38 1.84
N LEU A 116 -4.79 -18.96 2.05
CA LEU A 116 -4.15 -19.11 3.37
C LEU A 116 -4.40 -17.94 4.34
N PHE A 117 -4.76 -16.75 3.85
CA PHE A 117 -5.04 -15.60 4.73
C PHE A 117 -6.47 -15.57 5.31
N VAL A 118 -7.39 -16.37 4.79
CA VAL A 118 -8.73 -16.57 5.39
C VAL A 118 -8.64 -17.38 6.70
N SER A 119 -7.57 -18.17 6.89
CA SER A 119 -7.41 -19.05 8.06
C SER A 119 -7.05 -18.35 9.38
N PHE A 120 -6.80 -17.05 9.39
CA PHE A 120 -6.58 -16.28 10.63
C PHE A 120 -7.82 -15.51 11.12
N ARG A 121 -9.00 -15.79 10.54
CA ARG A 121 -10.29 -15.47 11.17
C ARG A 121 -10.80 -16.70 11.91
N THR A 122 -10.50 -16.76 13.21
CA THR A 122 -11.22 -17.63 14.16
C THR A 122 -12.49 -16.93 14.64
#